data_AF-Q6YRS4-F1
#
_entry.id   AF-Q6YRS4-F1
#
_cell.length_a   1.000
_cell.length_b   1.000
_cell.length_c   1.000
_cell.angle_alpha   90.00
_cell.angle_beta   90.00
_cell.angle_gamma   90.00
#
_symmetry.space_group_name_H-M   'P 1'
#
loop_
_entity.id
_entity.type
_entity.pdbx_description
1 polymer ?
#
loop_
_entity_poly.entity_id
_entity_poly.type
_entity_poly.pdbx_seq_one_letter_code
_entity_poly.pdbx_strand_id
1 'polypeptide(L)'
;MFKKLGEVEKIKFKNWCVDKNNLMVKEKWFGKEVKEDRRMVWFGVGIELGKNEKFKGLEIDNSLKKRCLEFYGENFNSLLLIKYGDGSKLNLHKDRDCFDKKVVIVNSGICVFEYDGERKILEDGKIYEIDGKKSHGVVKVVGERYSLSIRKVL
;
A
#
# COMPACT_ATOMS: atom_id res chain seq x y z
N MET A 1 -14.68 -5.81 4.79
CA MET A 1 -14.33 -7.22 4.56
C MET A 1 -12.82 -7.33 4.62
N PHE A 2 -12.26 -8.36 5.25
CA PHE A 2 -10.83 -8.66 5.19
C PHE A 2 -10.69 -10.06 4.58
N LYS A 3 -10.15 -10.16 3.37
CA LYS A 3 -10.13 -11.40 2.59
C LYS A 3 -8.74 -11.67 2.03
N LYS A 4 -8.21 -12.88 2.22
CA LYS A 4 -6.99 -13.33 1.56
C LYS A 4 -7.33 -13.72 0.11
N LEU A 5 -6.66 -13.10 -0.86
CA LEU A 5 -6.90 -13.35 -2.29
C LEU A 5 -5.94 -14.37 -2.88
N GLY A 6 -4.72 -14.47 -2.33
CA GLY A 6 -3.68 -15.34 -2.87
C GLY A 6 -2.30 -14.96 -2.35
N GLU A 7 -1.30 -15.22 -3.19
CA GLU A 7 0.10 -14.96 -2.88
C GLU A 7 0.91 -14.58 -4.12
N VAL A 8 2.05 -13.93 -3.89
CA VAL A 8 3.09 -13.67 -4.88
C VAL A 8 4.36 -14.45 -4.52
N GLU A 9 5.21 -14.69 -5.52
CA GLU A 9 6.56 -15.19 -5.26
C GLU A 9 7.35 -14.12 -4.48
N LYS A 10 7.74 -14.47 -3.25
CA LYS A 10 8.24 -13.56 -2.23
C LYS A 10 9.51 -12.83 -2.67
N ILE A 11 10.47 -13.58 -3.21
CA ILE A 11 11.79 -13.03 -3.56
C ILE A 11 11.65 -12.07 -4.74
N LYS A 12 10.90 -12.46 -5.77
CA LYS A 12 10.64 -11.67 -6.97
C LYS A 12 9.87 -10.39 -6.65
N PHE A 13 8.85 -10.45 -5.79
CA PHE A 13 8.13 -9.24 -5.38
C PHE A 13 9.01 -8.33 -4.53
N LYS A 14 9.77 -8.89 -3.59
CA LYS A 14 10.71 -8.11 -2.76
C LYS A 14 11.77 -7.42 -3.60
N ASN A 15 12.40 -8.13 -4.54
CA ASN A 15 13.40 -7.56 -5.45
C ASN A 15 12.80 -6.42 -6.28
N TRP A 16 11.60 -6.63 -6.84
CA TRP A 16 10.88 -5.58 -7.55
C TRP A 16 10.62 -4.33 -6.68
N CYS A 17 10.32 -4.51 -5.38
CA CYS A 17 10.16 -3.39 -4.46
C CYS A 17 11.49 -2.68 -4.18
N VAL A 18 12.58 -3.44 -3.97
CA VAL A 18 13.93 -2.91 -3.72
C VAL A 18 14.42 -2.08 -4.91
N ASP A 19 14.14 -2.50 -6.14
CA ASP A 19 14.48 -1.78 -7.38
C ASP A 19 13.81 -0.39 -7.48
N LYS A 20 12.81 -0.10 -6.64
CA LYS A 20 12.13 1.20 -6.58
C LYS A 20 12.61 2.08 -5.43
N ASN A 21 13.51 1.62 -4.58
CA ASN A 21 13.95 2.36 -3.39
C ASN A 21 14.52 3.75 -3.71
N ASN A 22 15.21 3.90 -4.84
CA ASN A 22 15.74 5.20 -5.31
C ASN A 22 14.66 6.17 -5.80
N LEU A 23 13.46 5.68 -6.11
CA LEU A 23 12.31 6.50 -6.53
C LEU A 23 11.40 6.86 -5.35
N MET A 24 11.60 6.24 -4.19
CA MET A 24 10.75 6.48 -3.02
C MET A 24 11.15 7.77 -2.30
N VAL A 25 10.15 8.57 -1.98
CA VAL A 25 10.30 9.77 -1.15
C VAL A 25 9.80 9.49 0.26
N LYS A 26 10.32 10.22 1.25
CA LYS A 26 9.72 10.16 2.60
C LYS A 26 8.25 10.54 2.55
N GLU A 27 7.45 9.83 3.32
CA GLU A 27 6.04 10.13 3.43
C GLU A 27 5.82 11.53 4.05
N LYS A 28 4.94 12.32 3.44
CA LYS A 28 4.59 13.66 3.89
C LYS A 28 3.10 13.78 4.11
N TRP A 29 2.68 14.38 5.22
CA TRP A 29 1.30 14.77 5.47
C TRP A 29 1.22 16.29 5.54
N PHE A 30 0.36 16.90 4.74
CA PHE A 30 0.25 18.36 4.62
C PHE A 30 1.61 19.03 4.34
N GLY A 31 2.41 18.41 3.45
CA GLY A 31 3.76 18.87 3.11
C GLY A 31 4.83 18.61 4.17
N LYS A 32 4.50 18.08 5.35
CA LYS A 32 5.46 17.79 6.44
C LYS A 32 5.84 16.33 6.47
N GLU A 33 7.14 16.04 6.55
CA GLU A 33 7.63 14.66 6.71
C GLU A 33 7.11 14.03 7.99
N VAL A 34 6.64 12.79 7.89
CA VAL A 34 6.30 11.99 9.08
C VAL A 34 7.57 11.54 9.79
N LYS A 35 7.46 11.26 11.10
CA LYS A 35 8.62 10.84 11.91
C LYS A 35 9.01 9.39 11.66
N GLU A 36 8.03 8.57 11.31
CA GLU A 36 8.23 7.15 11.01
C GLU A 36 9.10 6.98 9.75
N ASP A 37 9.94 5.94 9.73
CA ASP A 37 10.76 5.60 8.56
C ASP A 37 9.90 4.92 7.50
N ARG A 38 9.02 5.72 6.89
CA ARG A 38 8.15 5.31 5.80
C ARG A 38 8.51 6.09 4.55
N ARG A 39 8.81 5.36 3.49
CA ARG A 39 9.08 5.91 2.17
C ARG A 39 8.08 5.36 1.19
N MET A 40 7.68 6.18 0.22
CA MET A 40 6.59 5.84 -0.67
C MET A 40 6.85 6.30 -2.10
N VAL A 41 6.22 5.61 -3.04
CA VAL A 41 6.15 6.02 -4.45
C VAL A 41 4.77 5.68 -5.00
N TRP A 42 4.22 6.59 -5.80
CA TRP A 42 2.93 6.44 -6.45
C TRP A 42 3.10 6.06 -7.92
N PHE A 43 2.20 5.22 -8.44
CA PHE A 43 2.04 4.96 -9.86
C PHE A 43 0.61 5.28 -10.30
N GLY A 44 0.44 5.78 -11.52
CA GLY A 44 -0.84 6.25 -12.05
C GLY A 44 -1.30 7.55 -11.38
N VAL A 45 -2.47 7.52 -10.77
CA VAL A 45 -3.04 8.66 -10.03
C VAL A 45 -2.53 8.63 -8.58
N GLY A 46 -1.71 9.61 -8.21
CA GLY A 46 -1.28 9.86 -6.85
C GLY A 46 -2.22 10.82 -6.12
N ILE A 47 -2.29 10.72 -4.79
CA ILE A 47 -3.00 11.67 -3.92
C ILE A 47 -2.03 12.25 -2.91
N GLU A 48 -1.96 13.57 -2.79
CA GLU A 48 -1.13 14.22 -1.78
C GLU A 48 -1.67 13.91 -0.39
N LEU A 49 -0.92 13.17 0.44
CA LEU A 49 -1.39 12.84 1.78
C LEU A 49 -1.49 14.11 2.65
N GLY A 50 -2.58 14.22 3.40
CA GLY A 50 -3.00 15.45 4.09
C GLY A 50 -3.99 16.25 3.26
N LYS A 51 -3.74 16.40 1.96
CA LYS A 51 -4.64 17.12 1.04
C LYS A 51 -5.52 16.13 0.23
N ASN A 52 -6.50 16.65 -0.51
CA ASN A 52 -7.30 15.84 -1.44
C ASN A 52 -6.90 16.12 -2.90
N GLU A 53 -5.67 16.58 -3.10
CA GLU A 53 -5.15 16.97 -4.41
C GLU A 53 -4.59 15.75 -5.15
N LYS A 54 -5.05 15.58 -6.40
CA LYS A 54 -4.58 14.53 -7.30
C LYS A 54 -3.31 15.00 -8.02
N PHE A 55 -2.37 14.09 -8.22
CA PHE A 55 -1.18 14.34 -9.04
C PHE A 55 -0.85 13.12 -9.90
N LYS A 56 0.02 13.30 -10.89
CA LYS A 56 0.49 12.22 -11.75
C LYS A 56 1.69 11.51 -11.09
N GLY A 57 1.52 10.24 -10.74
CA GLY A 57 2.60 9.36 -10.30
C GLY A 57 3.43 8.81 -11.46
N LEU A 58 4.26 7.82 -11.17
CA LEU A 58 5.01 7.07 -12.19
C LEU A 58 4.06 6.31 -13.12
N GLU A 59 4.56 5.97 -14.31
CA GLU A 59 3.78 5.16 -15.26
C GLU A 59 3.52 3.75 -14.73
N ILE A 60 2.31 3.25 -14.93
CA ILE A 60 1.97 1.85 -14.70
C ILE A 60 2.23 1.11 -16.00
N ASP A 61 3.39 0.46 -16.11
CA ASP A 61 3.73 -0.33 -17.28
C ASP A 61 2.76 -1.52 -17.48
N ASN A 62 2.72 -2.06 -18.70
CA ASN A 62 1.79 -3.13 -19.06
C ASN A 62 1.98 -4.42 -18.25
N SER A 63 3.21 -4.72 -17.82
CA SER A 63 3.51 -5.92 -17.03
C SER A 63 2.96 -5.79 -15.61
N LEU A 64 3.23 -4.66 -14.96
CA LEU A 64 2.66 -4.31 -13.66
C LEU A 64 1.14 -4.25 -13.74
N LYS A 65 0.60 -3.61 -14.79
CA LYS A 65 -0.84 -3.52 -15.01
C LYS A 65 -1.49 -4.90 -15.04
N LYS A 66 -0.96 -5.81 -15.87
CA LYS A 66 -1.47 -7.18 -16.02
C LYS A 66 -1.50 -7.91 -14.67
N ARG A 67 -0.42 -7.86 -13.90
CA ARG A 67 -0.36 -8.49 -12.57
C ARG A 67 -1.36 -7.89 -11.58
N CYS A 68 -1.50 -6.57 -11.56
CA CYS A 68 -2.47 -5.93 -10.68
C CYS A 68 -3.92 -6.29 -11.06
N LEU A 69 -4.22 -6.48 -12.35
CA LEU A 69 -5.54 -6.94 -12.82
C LEU A 69 -5.87 -8.36 -12.33
N GLU A 70 -4.88 -9.26 -12.24
CA GLU A 70 -5.09 -10.63 -11.74
C GLU A 70 -5.69 -10.67 -10.32
N PHE A 71 -5.39 -9.66 -9.49
CA PHE A 71 -5.87 -9.59 -8.10
C PHE A 71 -6.99 -8.57 -7.89
N TYR A 72 -6.94 -7.44 -8.59
CA TYR A 72 -7.93 -6.37 -8.43
C TYR A 72 -9.18 -6.60 -9.30
N GLY A 73 -9.06 -7.32 -10.40
CA GLY A 73 -10.10 -7.46 -11.43
C GLY A 73 -9.95 -6.40 -12.51
N GLU A 74 -10.54 -5.22 -12.31
CA GLU A 74 -10.59 -4.17 -13.34
C GLU A 74 -10.55 -2.73 -12.78
N ASN A 75 -10.27 -1.76 -13.65
CA ASN A 75 -10.48 -0.33 -13.44
C ASN A 75 -9.76 0.34 -12.25
N PHE A 76 -8.64 -0.23 -11.76
CA PHE A 76 -7.74 0.52 -10.88
C PHE A 76 -6.93 1.54 -11.68
N ASN A 77 -6.54 2.63 -11.03
CA ASN A 77 -5.74 3.70 -11.64
C ASN A 77 -4.70 4.27 -10.68
N SER A 78 -4.59 3.75 -9.46
CA SER A 78 -3.73 4.27 -8.40
C SER A 78 -3.02 3.15 -7.67
N LEU A 79 -1.69 3.19 -7.70
CA LEU A 79 -0.86 2.28 -6.92
C LEU A 79 -0.01 3.10 -5.94
N LEU A 80 0.11 2.62 -4.71
CA LEU A 80 1.05 3.15 -3.74
C LEU A 80 1.92 2.03 -3.20
N LEU A 81 3.21 2.12 -3.48
CA LEU A 81 4.22 1.28 -2.88
C LEU A 81 4.79 2.01 -1.66
N ILE A 82 4.76 1.38 -0.50
CA ILE A 82 5.33 1.90 0.75
C ILE A 82 6.36 0.92 1.27
N LYS A 83 7.55 1.45 1.58
CA LYS A 83 8.58 0.80 2.40
C LYS A 83 8.42 1.27 3.85
N TYR A 84 8.42 0.32 4.77
CA TYR A 84 8.44 0.53 6.20
C TYR A 84 9.78 0.05 6.76
N GLY A 85 10.47 0.92 7.49
CA GLY A 85 11.62 0.56 8.31
C GLY A 85 11.20 -0.19 9.57
N ASP A 86 12.17 -0.82 10.23
CA ASP A 86 11.94 -1.57 11.47
C ASP A 86 11.31 -0.68 12.56
N GLY A 87 10.35 -1.23 13.31
CA GLY A 87 9.61 -0.49 14.33
C GLY A 87 8.62 0.56 13.81
N SER A 88 8.54 0.79 12.50
CA SER A 88 7.56 1.72 11.93
C SER A 88 6.13 1.23 12.17
N LYS A 89 5.21 2.19 12.27
CA LYS A 89 3.77 1.97 12.42
C LYS A 89 3.03 2.83 11.42
N LEU A 90 1.73 2.61 11.25
CA LEU A 90 0.81 3.50 10.55
C LEU A 90 -0.43 3.64 11.43
N ASN A 91 -0.70 4.86 11.88
CA ASN A 91 -1.84 5.13 12.74
C ASN A 91 -3.15 4.70 12.08
N LEU A 92 -4.13 4.35 12.90
CA LEU A 92 -5.46 4.01 12.44
C LEU A 92 -6.04 5.17 11.61
N HIS A 93 -6.54 4.82 10.43
CA HIS A 93 -7.15 5.76 9.52
C HIS A 93 -8.19 5.05 8.65
N LYS A 94 -8.91 5.83 7.86
CA LYS A 94 -9.74 5.38 6.74
C LYS A 94 -9.18 6.01 5.48
N ASP A 95 -9.28 5.29 4.37
CA ASP A 95 -8.93 5.86 3.07
C ASP A 95 -9.90 6.99 2.70
N ARG A 96 -9.35 8.05 2.10
CA ARG A 96 -10.08 9.26 1.70
C ARG A 96 -11.24 8.96 0.75
N ASP A 97 -12.23 9.85 0.72
CA ASP A 97 -13.44 9.71 -0.11
C ASP A 97 -13.18 9.72 -1.62
N CYS A 98 -12.06 10.28 -2.05
CA CYS A 98 -11.63 10.19 -3.44
C CYS A 98 -11.26 8.76 -3.89
N PHE A 99 -11.07 7.82 -2.97
CA PHE A 99 -10.84 6.41 -3.29
C PHE A 99 -12.14 5.61 -3.20
N ASP A 100 -12.28 4.66 -4.12
CA ASP A 100 -13.24 3.56 -4.00
C ASP A 100 -12.95 2.74 -2.72
N LYS A 101 -13.95 2.03 -2.20
CA LYS A 101 -13.84 1.22 -0.99
C LYS A 101 -12.87 0.04 -1.15
N LYS A 102 -12.73 -0.51 -2.36
CA LYS A 102 -11.91 -1.71 -2.58
C LYS A 102 -10.42 -1.36 -2.62
N VAL A 103 -9.66 -1.97 -1.71
CA VAL A 103 -8.19 -1.90 -1.70
C VAL A 103 -7.63 -3.31 -1.73
N VAL A 104 -6.69 -3.58 -2.64
CA VAL A 104 -5.90 -4.81 -2.62
C VAL A 104 -4.48 -4.49 -2.16
N ILE A 105 -4.00 -5.24 -1.18
CA ILE A 105 -2.69 -5.07 -0.54
C ILE A 105 -1.84 -6.29 -0.88
N VAL A 106 -0.73 -6.08 -1.59
CA VAL A 106 0.33 -7.08 -1.77
C VAL A 106 1.41 -6.82 -0.73
N ASN A 107 1.71 -7.81 0.09
CA ASN A 107 2.55 -7.66 1.27
C ASN A 107 3.89 -8.40 1.12
N SER A 108 4.99 -7.75 1.52
CA SER A 108 6.30 -8.41 1.73
C SER A 108 6.83 -8.06 3.11
N GLY A 109 7.23 -9.06 3.89
CA GLY A 109 7.51 -8.96 5.32
C GLY A 109 6.28 -9.27 6.19
N ILE A 110 6.46 -9.37 7.50
CA ILE A 110 5.38 -9.70 8.45
C ILE A 110 5.04 -8.46 9.27
N CYS A 111 3.74 -8.18 9.46
CA CYS A 111 3.30 -7.15 10.41
C CYS A 111 1.98 -7.48 11.08
N VAL A 112 1.78 -6.86 12.25
CA VAL A 112 0.47 -6.79 12.90
C VAL A 112 -0.32 -5.63 12.28
N PHE A 113 -1.43 -5.97 11.65
CA PHE A 113 -2.35 -5.05 11.01
C PHE A 113 -3.63 -4.97 11.82
N GLU A 114 -4.06 -3.76 12.15
CA GLU A 114 -5.34 -3.56 12.80
C GLU A 114 -6.37 -3.20 11.74
N TYR A 115 -7.52 -3.86 11.78
CA TYR A 115 -8.61 -3.69 10.83
C TYR A 115 -9.95 -3.81 11.54
N ASP A 116 -10.70 -2.72 11.56
CA ASP A 116 -12.05 -2.62 12.13
C ASP A 116 -12.13 -3.10 13.60
N GLY A 117 -11.13 -2.74 14.40
CA GLY A 117 -11.00 -3.13 15.81
C GLY A 117 -10.37 -4.50 16.04
N GLU A 118 -10.08 -5.27 14.98
CA GLU A 118 -9.47 -6.59 15.10
C GLU A 118 -7.99 -6.57 14.68
N ARG A 119 -7.15 -7.34 15.37
CA ARG A 119 -5.76 -7.57 14.97
C ARG A 119 -5.67 -8.75 14.02
N LYS A 120 -5.00 -8.53 12.88
CA LYS A 120 -4.70 -9.50 11.84
C LYS A 120 -3.19 -9.54 11.61
N ILE A 121 -2.69 -10.67 11.12
CA ILE A 121 -1.30 -10.77 10.66
C ILE A 121 -1.30 -10.70 9.14
N LEU A 122 -0.56 -9.74 8.59
CA LEU A 122 -0.22 -9.75 7.17
C LEU A 122 1.05 -10.60 7.02
N GLU A 123 0.87 -11.75 6.39
CA GLU A 123 1.95 -12.71 6.14
C GLU A 123 2.77 -12.28 4.92
N ASP A 124 4.07 -12.62 4.94
CA ASP A 124 4.97 -12.33 3.83
C ASP A 124 4.53 -13.04 2.54
N GLY A 125 4.47 -12.28 1.44
CA GLY A 125 4.04 -12.73 0.12
C GLY A 125 2.53 -12.86 -0.06
N LYS A 126 1.70 -12.61 0.95
CA LYS A 126 0.25 -12.76 0.82
C LYS A 126 -0.43 -11.49 0.31
N ILE A 127 -1.56 -11.71 -0.36
CA ILE A 127 -2.39 -10.67 -0.95
C ILE A 127 -3.71 -10.62 -0.21
N TYR A 128 -4.13 -9.42 0.17
CA TYR A 128 -5.35 -9.19 0.93
C TYR A 128 -6.24 -8.16 0.25
N GLU A 129 -7.54 -8.39 0.24
CA GLU A 129 -8.54 -7.38 -0.06
C GLU A 129 -9.13 -6.85 1.24
N ILE A 130 -9.22 -5.52 1.33
CA ILE A 130 -9.89 -4.83 2.41
C ILE A 130 -10.91 -3.82 1.89
N ASP A 131 -11.89 -3.49 2.74
CA ASP A 131 -12.66 -2.26 2.61
C ASP A 131 -11.87 -1.11 3.26
N GLY A 132 -11.36 -0.18 2.45
CA GLY A 132 -10.60 1.00 2.86
C GLY A 132 -11.41 2.04 3.63
N LYS A 133 -12.75 1.96 3.63
CA LYS A 133 -13.63 2.82 4.43
C LYS A 133 -13.76 2.35 5.88
N LYS A 134 -13.26 1.14 6.20
CA LYS A 134 -13.12 0.66 7.57
C LYS A 134 -11.81 1.14 8.17
N SER A 135 -11.79 1.34 9.48
CA SER A 135 -10.59 1.79 10.19
C SER A 135 -9.48 0.75 10.05
N HIS A 136 -8.27 1.18 9.68
CA HIS A 136 -7.15 0.27 9.52
C HIS A 136 -5.79 0.95 9.74
N GLY A 137 -4.78 0.15 10.09
CA GLY A 137 -3.43 0.65 10.36
C GLY A 137 -2.42 -0.46 10.59
N VAL A 138 -1.15 -0.09 10.69
CA VAL A 138 -0.04 -1.01 10.99
C VAL A 138 0.41 -0.75 12.41
N VAL A 139 0.23 -1.74 13.30
CA VAL A 139 0.54 -1.59 14.73
C VAL A 139 2.05 -1.54 14.95
N LYS A 140 2.77 -2.49 14.36
CA LYS A 140 4.22 -2.60 14.41
C LYS A 140 4.73 -3.45 13.26
N VAL A 141 5.78 -2.98 12.61
CA VAL A 141 6.56 -3.77 11.67
C VAL A 141 7.75 -4.40 12.41
N VAL A 142 8.06 -5.64 12.07
CA VAL A 142 9.27 -6.35 12.51
C VAL A 142 10.18 -6.49 11.29
N GLY A 143 11.28 -5.75 11.26
CA GLY A 143 12.21 -5.68 10.13
C GLY A 143 11.73 -4.80 8.98
N GLU A 144 12.34 -4.96 7.81
CA GLU A 144 11.93 -4.24 6.60
C GLU A 144 10.68 -4.87 5.99
N ARG A 145 9.70 -4.03 5.63
CA ARG A 145 8.44 -4.45 5.01
C ARG A 145 8.09 -3.57 3.82
N TYR A 146 7.54 -4.17 2.77
CA TYR A 146 6.92 -3.46 1.65
C TYR A 146 5.43 -3.75 1.56
N SER A 147 4.67 -2.76 1.13
CA SER A 147 3.24 -2.84 0.90
C SER A 147 2.90 -2.16 -0.41
N LEU A 148 2.34 -2.89 -1.37
CA LEU A 148 1.76 -2.30 -2.57
C LEU A 148 0.24 -2.28 -2.43
N SER A 149 -0.34 -1.09 -2.36
CA SER A 149 -1.79 -0.89 -2.33
C SER A 149 -2.29 -0.56 -3.73
N ILE A 150 -3.20 -1.38 -4.25
CA ILE A 150 -3.89 -1.22 -5.54
C ILE A 150 -5.27 -0.61 -5.26
N ARG A 151 -5.57 0.51 -5.90
CA ARG A 151 -6.77 1.32 -5.64
C ARG A 151 -7.34 1.96 -6.92
N LYS A 152 -8.60 2.36 -6.81
CA LYS A 152 -9.28 3.22 -7.78
C LYS A 152 -9.55 4.58 -7.16
N VAL A 153 -9.09 5.63 -7.81
CA VAL A 153 -9.48 7.02 -7.55
C VAL A 153 -10.69 7.32 -8.42
N LEU A 154 -11.76 7.85 -7.80
CA LEU A 154 -13.03 8.23 -8.41
C LEU A 154 -12.91 9.53 -9.21
#